data_AF-A0A969KNE3-F1
#
_entry.id   AF-A0A969KNE3-F1
#
_cell.length_a   1.000
_cell.length_b   1.000
_cell.length_c   1.000
_cell.angle_alpha   90.00
_cell.angle_beta   90.00
_cell.angle_gamma   90.00
#
_symmetry.space_group_name_H-M   'P 1'
#
loop_
_entity.id
_entity.type
_entity.pdbx_description
1 polymer ?
#
loop_
_entity_poly.entity_id
_entity_poly.type
_entity_poly.pdbx_seq_one_letter_code
_entity_poly.pdbx_strand_id
1 'polypeptide(L)' 'MIVANALPPAELTATTIRLLCREIGFVNTARFLNQFTTGSGDYTEERELLFGAATVDEIVAEIERKRSSGE' A
#
# COMPACT_ATOMS: atom_id res chain seq x y z
N MET A 1 -22.44 32.62 11.83
CA MET A 1 -21.43 31.90 11.04
C MET A 1 -20.95 30.73 11.89
N ILE A 2 -21.42 29.51 11.62
CA ILE A 2 -20.96 28.32 12.34
C ILE A 2 -19.58 27.99 11.77
N VAL A 3 -18.53 28.34 12.51
CA VAL A 3 -17.21 27.80 12.25
C VAL A 3 -17.26 26.38 12.84
N ALA A 4 -17.67 25.41 12.02
CA ALA A 4 -17.49 24.02 12.40
C ALA A 4 -15.98 23.82 12.62
N ASN A 5 -15.59 23.35 13.80
CA ASN A 5 -14.20 23.02 14.10
C ASN A 5 -13.79 21.87 13.19
N ALA A 6 -13.30 22.19 12.00
CA ALA A 6 -12.90 21.21 11.01
C ALA A 6 -11.71 20.43 11.56
N LEU A 7 -11.77 19.10 11.47
CA LEU A 7 -10.64 18.26 11.81
C LEU A 7 -9.42 18.68 10.97
N PRO A 8 -8.21 18.71 11.56
CA PRO A 8 -6.99 18.87 10.80
C PRO A 8 -6.97 17.90 9.61
N PRO A 9 -6.47 18.29 8.43
CA PRO A 9 -6.53 17.45 7.22
C PRO A 9 -5.99 16.04 7.42
N ALA A 10 -4.92 15.87 8.19
CA ALA A 10 -4.35 14.57 8.52
C ALA A 10 -5.29 13.70 9.36
N GLU A 11 -5.95 14.28 10.35
CA GLU A 11 -6.90 13.59 11.24
C GLU A 11 -8.18 13.20 10.49
N LEU A 12 -8.68 14.10 9.64
CA LEU A 12 -9.79 13.82 8.73
C LEU A 12 -9.44 12.66 7.80
N THR A 13 -8.28 12.70 7.15
CA THR A 13 -7.83 11.67 6.20
C THR A 13 -7.72 10.31 6.89
N ALA A 14 -7.02 10.23 8.02
CA ALA A 14 -6.84 8.98 8.76
C ALA A 14 -8.18 8.40 9.24
N THR A 15 -9.11 9.26 9.69
CA THR A 15 -10.44 8.83 10.14
C THR A 15 -11.28 8.30 8.98
N THR A 16 -11.25 8.99 7.84
CA THR A 16 -11.96 8.56 6.63
C THR A 16 -11.43 7.22 6.11
N ILE A 17 -10.10 7.03 6.05
CA ILE A 17 -9.51 5.75 5.62
C ILE A 17 -9.99 4.60 6.51
N ARG A 18 -10.01 4.79 7.84
CA ARG A 18 -10.52 3.77 8.78
C ARG A 18 -11.99 3.45 8.53
N LEU A 19 -12.83 4.46 8.29
CA LEU A 19 -14.24 4.26 7.98
C LEU A 19 -14.42 3.49 6.67
N LEU A 20 -13.72 3.89 5.61
CA LEU A 20 -13.78 3.21 4.31
C LEU A 20 -13.33 1.74 4.44
N CYS A 21 -12.22 1.47 5.11
CA CYS A 21 -11.78 0.09 5.35
C CYS A 21 -12.83 -0.75 6.08
N ARG A 22 -13.57 -0.17 7.02
CA ARG A 22 -14.65 -0.86 7.74
C ARG A 22 -15.86 -1.13 6.86
N GLU A 23 -16.28 -0.16 6.04
CA GLU A 23 -17.53 -0.25 5.28
C GLU A 23 -17.38 -1.00 3.94
N ILE A 24 -16.24 -0.84 3.25
CA ILE A 24 -16.04 -1.40 1.90
C ILE A 24 -14.84 -2.36 1.79
N GLY A 25 -14.06 -2.53 2.86
CA GLY A 25 -12.91 -3.42 2.91
C GLY A 25 -11.63 -2.84 2.30
N PHE A 26 -10.47 -3.35 2.71
CA PHE A 26 -9.15 -2.81 2.35
C PHE A 26 -8.90 -2.71 0.84
N VAL A 27 -9.27 -3.75 0.08
CA VAL A 27 -9.04 -3.80 -1.37
C VAL A 27 -9.82 -2.70 -2.09
N ASN A 28 -11.10 -2.53 -1.75
CA ASN A 28 -11.94 -1.51 -2.39
C ASN A 28 -11.55 -0.10 -1.92
N THR A 29 -11.15 0.07 -0.65
CA THR A 29 -10.60 1.35 -0.16
C THR A 29 -9.35 1.75 -0.93
N ALA A 30 -8.38 0.85 -1.11
CA ALA A 30 -7.17 1.14 -1.86
C ALA A 30 -7.48 1.53 -3.32
N ARG A 31 -8.37 0.79 -3.99
CA ARG A 31 -8.83 1.12 -5.36
C ARG A 31 -9.52 2.47 -5.43
N PHE A 32 -10.35 2.82 -4.45
CA PHE A 32 -11.03 4.10 -4.36
C PHE A 32 -10.03 5.26 -4.20
N LEU A 33 -9.09 5.14 -3.24
CA LEU A 33 -8.07 6.17 -3.02
C LEU A 33 -7.21 6.39 -4.28
N ASN A 34 -6.83 5.31 -4.95
CA ASN A 34 -6.07 5.35 -6.20
C ASN A 34 -6.78 6.06 -7.37
N GLN A 35 -8.09 6.33 -7.28
CA GLN A 35 -8.80 7.13 -8.29
C GLN A 35 -8.52 8.64 -8.16
N PHE A 36 -8.18 9.09 -6.96
CA PHE A 36 -8.00 10.51 -6.64
C PHE A 36 -6.53 10.88 -6.43
N THR A 37 -5.67 9.88 -6.25
CA THR A 37 -4.23 10.06 -6.15
C THR A 37 -3.60 9.67 -7.48
N THR A 38 -2.88 10.59 -8.11
CA THR A 38 -1.84 10.18 -9.06
C THR A 38 -0.83 9.40 -8.24
N GLY A 39 -0.67 8.09 -8.50
CA GLY A 39 0.34 7.29 -7.82
C GLY A 39 1.68 8.03 -7.83
N SER A 40 2.32 8.11 -6.67
CA SER A 40 3.64 8.72 -6.53
C SER A 40 4.70 7.63 -6.53
N GLY A 41 5.87 7.91 -7.12
CA GLY A 41 6.97 6.96 -7.24
C GLY A 41 7.08 6.42 -8.66
N ASP A 42 8.28 6.00 -9.02
CA ASP A 42 8.52 5.27 -10.27
C ASP A 42 8.56 3.78 -9.92
N TYR A 43 7.41 3.11 -10.08
CA TYR A 43 7.32 1.68 -9.84
C TYR A 43 8.34 0.88 -10.67
N THR A 44 8.73 1.38 -11.84
CA THR A 44 9.74 0.72 -12.69
C THR A 44 11.11 0.79 -12.04
N GLU A 45 11.53 1.98 -11.60
CA GLU A 45 12.81 2.17 -10.90
C GLU A 45 12.82 1.45 -9.53
N GLU A 46 11.74 1.55 -8.77
CA GLU A 46 11.61 0.89 -7.46
C GLU A 46 11.62 -0.64 -7.60
N ARG A 47 10.94 -1.18 -8.60
CA ARG A 47 10.95 -2.62 -8.90
C ARG A 47 12.33 -3.08 -9.35
N GLU A 48 13.01 -2.32 -10.19
CA GLU A 48 14.37 -2.64 -10.63
C GLU A 48 15.36 -2.64 -9.45
N LEU A 49 15.24 -1.66 -8.54
CA LEU A 49 16.08 -1.62 -7.34
C LEU A 49 15.85 -2.81 -6.39
N LEU A 50 14.58 -3.21 -6.21
CA LEU A 50 14.20 -4.25 -5.26
C LEU A 50 14.39 -5.67 -5.81
N PHE A 51 14.11 -5.87 -7.09
CA PHE A 51 14.03 -7.21 -7.70
C PHE A 51 14.94 -7.35 -8.93
N GLY A 52 15.33 -6.26 -9.59
CA GLY A 52 16.17 -6.28 -10.78
C GLY A 52 15.70 -7.30 -11.82
N ALA A 53 16.64 -8.13 -12.27
CA ALA A 53 16.39 -9.23 -13.20
C ALA A 53 15.86 -10.53 -12.54
N ALA A 54 15.59 -10.54 -11.24
CA ALA A 54 15.16 -11.75 -10.55
C ALA A 54 13.81 -12.23 -11.10
N THR A 55 13.78 -13.50 -11.49
CA THR A 55 12.57 -14.19 -11.90
C THR A 55 11.74 -14.59 -10.67
N VAL A 56 10.44 -14.79 -10.87
CA VAL A 56 9.55 -15.26 -9.81
C VAL A 56 10.04 -16.60 -9.24
N ASP A 57 10.54 -17.49 -10.10
CA ASP A 57 11.04 -18.80 -9.69
C ASP A 57 12.28 -18.69 -8.79
N GLU A 58 13.19 -17.75 -9.07
CA GLU A 58 14.36 -17.49 -8.22
C GLU A 58 13.96 -16.92 -6.84
N ILE A 59 12.97 -16.02 -6.81
CA ILE A 59 12.44 -15.46 -5.56
C ILE A 59 11.79 -16.56 -4.71
N VAL A 60 10.99 -17.44 -5.33
CA VAL A 60 10.35 -18.57 -4.65
C VAL A 60 11.41 -19.54 -4.12
N ALA A 61 12.44 -19.85 -4.92
CA ALA A 61 13.53 -20.74 -4.49
C ALA A 61 14.32 -20.17 -3.29
N GLU A 62 14.56 -18.85 -3.24
CA GLU A 62 15.19 -18.19 -2.08
C GLU A 62 14.31 -18.28 -0.83
N ILE A 63 12.99 -18.07 -0.96
CA ILE A 63 12.04 -18.20 0.16
C ILE A 63 12.06 -19.62 0.73
N GLU A 64 12.00 -20.64 -0.13
CA GLU A 64 12.05 -22.04 0.29
C GLU A 64 13.40 -22.39 0.91
N ARG A 65 14.52 -21.90 0.36
CA ARG A 65 15.84 -22.08 0.97
C ARG A 65 15.91 -21.50 2.37
N LYS A 66 15.47 -20.25 2.57
CA LYS A 66 15.45 -19.62 3.91
C LYS A 66 14.58 -20.38 4.91
N ARG A 67 13.51 -21.01 4.46
CA ARG A 67 12.66 -21.88 5.29
C ARG A 67 13.38 -23.19 5.67
N SER A 68 14.15 -23.76 4.74
CA SER A 68 14.91 -25.01 4.96
C SER A 68 16.23 -24.85 5.70
N SER A 69 16.84 -23.65 5.69
CA SER A 69 18.11 -23.35 6.38
C SER A 69 17.90 -22.80 7.80
N GLY A 70 16.66 -22.82 8.29
CA GLY A 70 16.30 -22.50 9.67
C GLY A 70 16.25 -23.73 10.59
N GLU A 71 17.21 -24.64 10.44
CA GLU A 71 17.49 -25.76 11.36
C GLU A 71 18.90 -25.65 11.95
#